data_AF-A0A8J5WZ21-F1
#
_entry.id   AF-A0A8J5WZ21-F1
#
_cell.length_a   1.000
_cell.length_b   1.000
_cell.length_c   1.000
_cell.angle_alpha   90.00
_cell.angle_beta   90.00
_cell.angle_gamma   90.00
#
_symmetry.space_group_name_H-M   'P 1'
#
loop_
_entity.id
_entity.type
_entity.pdbx_description
1 polymer ?
#
loop_
_entity_poly.entity_id
_entity_poly.type
_entity_poly.pdbx_seq_one_letter_code
_entity_poly.pdbx_strand_id
1 'polypeptide(L)'
;MVGVSELVGKHLPANKKITMARGCFDDTKGAVMVKNLSARDPSALGLDTYCKQYYLCLAAASATIKWIESEKGVIITNHSLSVTFNGSFDHMNIDSTSVQTLEIIDPLHTELWGTSNKKKSLFQMLKTTKTTGGSRLLRANLLQPLKDIQTINTRLDCLITGTGGRSQLKRETVDTNIVEVRRSPENQCRQGARLGVQVIPP
;
A
#
# COMPACT_ATOMS: atom_id res chain seq x y z
N MET A 1 -5.32 14.71 23.20
CA MET A 1 -4.75 13.59 22.42
C MET A 1 -5.68 13.34 21.24
N VAL A 2 -5.33 13.79 20.03
CA VAL A 2 -6.16 13.60 18.83
C VAL A 2 -6.21 12.10 18.54
N GLY A 3 -7.41 11.51 18.55
CA GLY A 3 -7.57 10.08 18.32
C GLY A 3 -7.20 9.71 16.88
N VAL A 4 -6.68 8.50 16.65
CA VAL A 4 -6.31 8.00 15.31
C VAL A 4 -7.47 8.13 14.31
N SER A 5 -8.73 7.98 14.76
CA SER A 5 -9.92 8.20 13.95
C SER A 5 -10.04 9.64 13.44
N GLU A 6 -9.69 10.64 14.25
CA GLU A 6 -9.72 12.04 13.85
C GLU A 6 -8.61 12.35 12.83
N LEU A 7 -7.42 11.77 13.02
CA LEU A 7 -6.32 11.88 12.05
C LEU A 7 -6.68 11.26 10.70
N VAL A 8 -7.30 10.06 10.71
CA VAL A 8 -7.81 9.39 9.50
C VAL A 8 -8.90 10.22 8.83
N GLY A 9 -9.80 10.82 9.61
CA GLY A 9 -10.85 11.69 9.06
C GLY A 9 -10.29 12.93 8.36
N LYS A 10 -9.24 13.54 8.91
CA LYS A 10 -8.59 14.73 8.33
C LYS A 10 -7.78 14.42 7.07
N HIS A 11 -7.05 13.30 7.05
CA HIS A 11 -6.09 13.00 5.97
C HIS A 11 -6.63 12.04 4.90
N LEU A 12 -7.71 11.32 5.20
CA LEU A 12 -8.37 10.38 4.28
C LEU A 12 -9.88 10.64 4.26
N PRO A 13 -10.33 11.87 3.91
CA PRO A 13 -11.75 12.24 3.98
C PRO A 13 -12.65 11.39 3.05
N ALA A 14 -12.07 10.82 1.99
CA ALA A 14 -12.77 9.95 1.05
C ALA A 14 -13.01 8.51 1.57
N ASN A 15 -12.41 8.12 2.70
CA ASN A 15 -12.53 6.75 3.19
C ASN A 15 -13.75 6.58 4.11
N LYS A 16 -14.68 5.70 3.72
CA LYS A 16 -15.82 5.27 4.56
C LYS A 16 -15.30 4.59 5.83
N LYS A 17 -15.61 5.15 6.99
CA LYS A 17 -15.38 4.49 8.28
C LYS A 17 -16.50 3.48 8.53
N ILE A 18 -16.13 2.31 9.03
CA ILE A 18 -17.07 1.21 9.28
C ILE A 18 -16.82 0.69 10.68
N THR A 19 -17.90 0.55 11.45
CA THR A 19 -17.87 -0.01 12.79
C THR A 19 -18.17 -1.50 12.71
N MET A 20 -17.37 -2.31 13.40
CA MET A 20 -17.58 -3.75 13.51
C MET A 20 -17.69 -4.16 14.97
N ALA A 21 -18.44 -5.23 15.24
CA ALA A 21 -18.52 -5.79 16.57
C ALA A 21 -17.14 -6.26 17.06
N ARG A 22 -16.85 -6.09 18.35
CA ARG A 22 -15.57 -6.50 18.96
C ARG A 22 -15.25 -7.98 18.71
N GLY A 23 -16.26 -8.85 18.70
CA GLY A 23 -16.11 -10.28 18.43
C GLY A 23 -15.64 -10.63 17.01
N CYS A 24 -15.62 -9.67 16.08
CA CYS A 24 -15.02 -9.84 14.75
C CYS A 24 -13.48 -9.81 14.80
N PHE A 25 -12.91 -9.12 15.79
CA PHE A 25 -11.47 -8.97 16.01
C PHE A 25 -10.95 -10.10 16.91
N ASP A 26 -10.91 -11.31 16.35
CA ASP A 26 -10.48 -12.53 17.03
C ASP A 26 -9.20 -13.05 16.37
N ASP A 27 -8.10 -13.05 17.12
CA ASP A 27 -6.77 -13.45 16.65
C ASP A 27 -6.69 -14.95 16.36
N THR A 28 -7.34 -15.78 17.19
CA THR A 28 -7.38 -17.25 16.99
C THR A 28 -8.10 -17.61 15.70
N LYS A 29 -9.28 -17.01 15.46
CA LYS A 29 -10.01 -17.19 14.21
C LYS A 29 -9.24 -16.60 13.03
N GLY A 30 -8.58 -15.47 13.23
CA GLY A 30 -7.72 -14.82 12.23
C GLY A 30 -6.57 -15.70 11.77
N ALA A 31 -5.87 -16.36 12.70
CA ALA A 31 -4.79 -17.29 12.40
C ALA A 31 -5.27 -18.46 11.52
N VAL A 32 -6.41 -19.06 11.88
CA VAL A 32 -7.00 -20.17 11.12
C VAL A 32 -7.43 -19.72 9.72
N MET A 33 -8.10 -18.57 9.60
CA MET A 33 -8.51 -18.02 8.31
C MET A 33 -7.31 -17.74 7.41
N VAL A 34 -6.28 -17.05 7.94
CA VAL A 34 -5.07 -16.73 7.18
C VAL A 34 -4.38 -18.01 6.69
N LYS A 35 -4.26 -19.03 7.54
CA LYS A 35 -3.66 -20.32 7.17
C LYS A 35 -4.44 -21.02 6.05
N ASN A 36 -5.76 -21.07 6.15
CA ASN A 36 -6.61 -21.78 5.19
C ASN A 36 -6.71 -21.06 3.84
N LEU A 37 -6.78 -19.73 3.86
CA LEU A 37 -6.91 -18.92 2.65
C LEU A 37 -5.55 -18.69 1.97
N SER A 38 -4.43 -18.82 2.69
CA SER A 38 -3.10 -18.63 2.13
C SER A 38 -2.75 -19.69 1.08
N ALA A 39 -2.18 -19.23 -0.04
CA ALA A 39 -1.66 -20.08 -1.10
C ALA A 39 -0.62 -21.07 -0.56
N ARG A 40 -0.51 -22.23 -1.22
CA ARG A 40 0.30 -23.36 -0.74
C ARG A 40 1.80 -23.08 -0.68
N ASP A 41 2.28 -22.05 -1.38
CA ASP A 41 3.69 -21.69 -1.40
C ASP A 41 4.00 -20.66 -0.30
N PRO A 42 4.65 -21.07 0.81
CA PRO A 42 4.69 -20.28 2.03
C PRO A 42 6.03 -19.54 2.09
N SER A 43 6.27 -18.55 1.23
CA SER A 43 7.53 -17.78 1.28
C SER A 43 7.70 -16.95 2.56
N ALA A 44 6.76 -16.96 3.53
CA ALA A 44 6.93 -16.22 4.78
C ALA A 44 6.21 -16.78 6.02
N LEU A 45 5.44 -17.87 5.90
CA LEU A 45 4.51 -18.26 6.97
C LEU A 45 5.12 -19.30 7.92
N GLY A 46 6.12 -18.89 8.70
CA GLY A 46 6.42 -19.54 9.98
C GLY A 46 5.30 -19.30 11.02
N LEU A 47 4.03 -19.36 10.62
CA LEU A 47 2.86 -18.92 11.37
C LEU A 47 2.88 -19.48 12.81
N ASP A 48 3.28 -20.74 12.91
CA ASP A 48 3.33 -21.49 14.16
C ASP A 48 4.30 -20.89 15.19
N THR A 49 5.34 -20.15 14.76
CA THR A 49 6.32 -19.49 15.64
C THR A 49 5.95 -18.03 15.98
N TYR A 50 5.12 -17.38 15.15
CA TYR A 50 4.88 -15.93 15.21
C TYR A 50 3.48 -15.52 15.69
N CYS A 51 2.56 -16.46 15.92
CA CYS A 51 1.19 -16.18 16.40
C CYS A 51 1.14 -15.23 17.61
N LYS A 52 2.07 -15.34 18.56
CA LYS A 52 2.10 -14.49 19.76
C LYS A 52 2.53 -13.05 19.49
N GLN A 53 3.37 -12.80 18.48
CA GLN A 53 3.88 -11.45 18.19
C GLN A 53 2.93 -10.64 17.30
N TYR A 54 2.04 -11.32 16.55
CA TYR A 54 1.18 -10.69 15.55
C TYR A 54 -0.32 -10.81 15.82
N TYR A 55 -0.71 -11.10 17.06
CA TYR A 55 -2.11 -11.28 17.45
C TYR A 55 -3.03 -10.11 17.02
N LEU A 56 -2.59 -8.86 17.14
CA LEU A 56 -3.37 -7.69 16.68
C LEU A 56 -3.59 -7.69 15.16
N CYS A 57 -2.58 -8.11 14.40
CA CYS A 57 -2.65 -8.19 12.94
C CYS A 57 -3.60 -9.32 12.51
N LEU A 58 -3.55 -10.46 13.20
CA LEU A 58 -4.43 -11.60 12.94
C LEU A 58 -5.88 -11.28 13.29
N ALA A 59 -6.12 -10.61 14.42
CA ALA A 59 -7.45 -10.13 14.80
C ALA A 59 -8.02 -9.15 13.77
N ALA A 60 -7.21 -8.20 13.28
CA ALA A 60 -7.60 -7.28 12.23
C ALA A 60 -7.88 -8.00 10.90
N ALA A 61 -7.13 -9.04 10.57
CA ALA A 61 -7.34 -9.86 9.39
C ALA A 61 -8.69 -10.59 9.43
N SER A 62 -9.02 -11.21 10.57
CA SER A 62 -10.34 -11.85 10.79
C SER A 62 -11.48 -10.86 10.56
N ALA A 63 -11.41 -9.66 11.15
CA ALA A 63 -12.44 -8.65 10.99
C ALA A 63 -12.55 -8.19 9.52
N THR A 64 -11.41 -7.99 8.86
CA THR A 64 -11.36 -7.54 7.46
C THR A 64 -11.97 -8.57 6.51
N ILE A 65 -11.60 -9.84 6.64
CA ILE A 65 -12.14 -10.93 5.82
C ILE A 65 -13.65 -11.06 6.01
N LYS A 66 -14.11 -11.12 7.27
CA LYS A 66 -15.55 -11.18 7.59
C LYS A 66 -16.33 -10.01 7.02
N TRP A 67 -15.78 -8.81 7.09
CA TRP A 67 -16.41 -7.63 6.53
C TRP A 67 -16.50 -7.69 5.01
N ILE A 68 -15.44 -8.14 4.33
CA ILE A 68 -15.45 -8.32 2.87
C ILE A 68 -16.54 -9.33 2.47
N GLU A 69 -16.61 -10.48 3.15
CA GLU A 69 -17.62 -11.49 2.89
C GLU A 69 -19.04 -10.96 3.13
N SER A 70 -19.27 -10.23 4.23
CA SER A 70 -20.60 -9.74 4.57
C SER A 70 -21.08 -8.53 3.75
N GLU A 71 -20.20 -7.55 3.50
CA GLU A 71 -20.58 -6.27 2.86
C GLU A 71 -20.43 -6.34 1.33
N LYS A 72 -19.43 -7.06 0.82
CA LYS A 72 -19.16 -7.16 -0.63
C LYS A 72 -19.74 -8.41 -1.25
N GLY A 73 -20.19 -9.39 -0.46
CA GLY A 73 -20.71 -10.66 -0.95
C GLY A 73 -19.65 -11.50 -1.69
N VAL A 74 -18.37 -11.26 -1.41
CA VAL A 74 -17.25 -11.97 -2.04
C VAL A 74 -16.85 -13.13 -1.16
N ILE A 75 -16.86 -14.35 -1.70
CA ILE A 75 -16.37 -15.54 -1.01
C ILE A 75 -14.90 -15.73 -1.36
N ILE A 76 -14.04 -15.79 -0.34
CA ILE A 76 -12.61 -16.04 -0.53
C ILE A 76 -12.39 -17.56 -0.46
N THR A 77 -11.87 -18.14 -1.55
CA THR A 77 -11.61 -19.58 -1.60
C THR A 77 -10.31 -19.94 -0.89
N ASN A 78 -10.21 -21.17 -0.41
CA ASN A 78 -8.99 -21.68 0.20
C ASN A 78 -7.82 -21.60 -0.79
N HIS A 79 -6.64 -21.29 -0.27
CA HIS A 79 -5.40 -21.14 -1.05
C HIS A 79 -5.40 -20.10 -2.17
N SER A 80 -6.31 -19.12 -2.13
CA SER A 80 -6.40 -18.05 -3.14
C SER A 80 -5.66 -16.76 -2.79
N LEU A 81 -5.18 -16.63 -1.55
CA LEU A 81 -4.55 -15.41 -1.06
C LEU A 81 -3.03 -15.57 -0.93
N SER A 82 -2.28 -14.63 -1.48
CA SER A 82 -0.91 -14.40 -1.06
C SER A 82 -0.92 -13.52 0.19
N VAL A 83 -0.37 -14.06 1.28
CA VAL A 83 -0.32 -13.39 2.58
C VAL A 83 1.12 -13.05 2.90
N THR A 84 1.41 -11.76 3.04
CA THR A 84 2.73 -11.25 3.41
C THR A 84 2.64 -10.44 4.69
N PHE A 85 3.63 -10.62 5.54
CA PHE A 85 3.83 -9.81 6.72
C PHE A 85 4.90 -8.76 6.42
N ASN A 86 4.48 -7.51 6.23
CA ASN A 86 5.41 -6.44 5.86
C ASN A 86 5.67 -5.54 7.07
N GLY A 87 6.94 -5.34 7.40
CA GLY A 87 7.39 -4.34 8.36
C GLY A 87 7.49 -2.94 7.74
N SER A 88 7.80 -1.92 8.53
CA SER A 88 8.20 -0.60 8.03
C SER A 88 9.72 -0.42 7.90
N PHE A 89 10.48 -1.53 7.86
CA PHE A 89 11.94 -1.48 7.89
C PHE A 89 12.55 -1.01 6.58
N ASP A 90 12.00 -1.50 5.48
CA ASP A 90 12.55 -1.26 4.13
C ASP A 90 12.24 0.14 3.61
N HIS A 91 11.38 0.88 4.33
CA HIS A 91 10.92 2.20 3.97
C HIS A 91 11.26 3.24 5.03
N MET A 92 11.54 4.46 4.59
CA MET A 92 11.64 5.63 5.48
C MET A 92 10.24 5.96 6.04
N ASN A 93 10.17 6.13 7.36
CA ASN A 93 8.94 6.57 8.02
C ASN A 93 8.83 8.09 7.91
N ILE A 94 7.72 8.57 7.38
CA ILE A 94 7.38 10.00 7.29
C ILE A 94 6.12 10.21 8.12
N ASP A 95 6.17 11.12 9.07
CA ASP A 95 5.01 11.48 9.88
C ASP A 95 4.02 12.34 9.08
N SER A 96 2.76 12.39 9.53
CA SER A 96 1.70 13.12 8.82
C SER A 96 1.99 14.62 8.70
N THR A 97 2.67 15.21 9.69
CA THR A 97 3.00 16.63 9.67
C THR A 97 4.05 16.90 8.61
N SER A 98 5.13 16.10 8.55
CA SER A 98 6.12 16.20 7.48
C SER A 98 5.52 16.01 6.08
N VAL A 99 4.56 15.08 5.90
CA VAL A 99 3.85 14.92 4.62
C VAL A 99 3.15 16.21 4.18
N GLN A 100 2.53 16.94 5.11
CA GLN A 100 1.84 18.21 4.85
C GLN A 100 2.81 19.38 4.67
N THR A 101 3.80 19.53 5.56
CA THR A 101 4.78 20.62 5.53
C THR A 101 5.64 20.58 4.27
N LEU A 102 5.99 19.36 3.81
CA LEU A 102 6.73 19.17 2.56
C LEU A 102 5.83 19.14 1.32
N GLU A 103 4.50 19.31 1.49
CA GLU A 103 3.50 19.27 0.42
C GLU A 103 3.70 18.06 -0.50
N ILE A 104 3.96 16.88 0.08
CA ILE A 104 4.35 15.68 -0.70
C ILE A 104 3.22 15.29 -1.64
N ILE A 105 1.98 15.37 -1.15
CA ILE A 105 0.78 14.88 -1.83
C ILE A 105 -0.15 16.02 -2.23
N ASP A 106 -0.53 16.85 -1.27
CA ASP A 106 -1.46 17.96 -1.44
C ASP A 106 -0.77 19.25 -0.95
N PRO A 107 -0.97 20.38 -1.63
CA PRO A 107 -0.42 21.67 -1.21
C PRO A 107 -1.09 22.16 0.09
N LEU A 108 -0.33 22.86 0.95
CA LEU A 108 -0.75 23.27 2.29
C LEU A 108 -1.63 24.53 2.29
N HIS A 109 -1.37 25.49 1.38
CA HIS A 109 -2.12 26.75 1.32
C HIS A 109 -2.74 27.00 -0.06
N THR A 110 -4.02 26.66 -0.20
CA THR A 110 -4.80 26.92 -1.41
C THR A 110 -5.30 28.37 -1.52
N GLU A 111 -5.45 29.09 -0.41
CA GLU A 111 -6.29 30.31 -0.38
C GLU A 111 -5.58 31.68 -0.35
N LEU A 112 -4.24 31.75 -0.20
CA LEU A 112 -3.57 33.02 0.15
C LEU A 112 -2.77 33.74 -0.95
N TRP A 113 -2.75 33.29 -2.21
CA TRP A 113 -2.11 34.09 -3.27
C TRP A 113 -2.80 33.99 -4.62
N GLY A 114 -3.16 35.16 -5.14
CA GLY A 114 -3.92 35.36 -6.35
C GLY A 114 -3.29 34.78 -7.61
N THR A 115 -4.18 34.56 -8.58
CA THR A 115 -3.98 34.43 -10.02
C THR A 115 -2.52 34.41 -10.51
N SER A 116 -2.10 33.26 -11.05
CA SER A 116 -0.82 33.03 -11.76
C SER A 116 0.34 32.46 -10.95
N ASN A 117 0.15 31.25 -10.41
CA ASN A 117 1.10 30.13 -10.50
C ASN A 117 0.44 28.90 -9.87
N LYS A 118 0.28 27.82 -10.64
CA LYS A 118 -0.39 26.59 -10.19
C LYS A 118 0.46 25.98 -9.07
N LYS A 119 0.10 26.22 -7.80
CA LYS A 119 0.72 25.50 -6.66
C LYS A 119 0.53 24.01 -6.91
N LYS A 120 1.63 23.31 -7.11
CA LYS A 120 1.65 21.87 -7.35
C LYS A 120 2.43 21.24 -6.22
N SER A 121 1.80 20.29 -5.52
CA SER A 121 2.51 19.40 -4.61
C SER A 121 3.62 18.64 -5.36
N LEU A 122 4.56 18.06 -4.62
CA LEU A 122 5.61 17.21 -5.20
C LEU A 122 5.02 16.10 -6.08
N PHE A 123 3.96 15.45 -5.62
CA PHE A 123 3.21 14.47 -6.39
C PHE A 123 2.67 15.05 -7.70
N GLN A 124 2.04 16.23 -7.68
CA GLN A 124 1.50 16.86 -8.89
C GLN A 124 2.59 17.32 -9.87
N MET A 125 3.78 17.68 -9.39
CA MET A 125 4.93 18.00 -10.23
C MET A 125 5.48 16.76 -10.94
N LEU A 126 5.56 15.62 -10.24
CA LEU A 126 6.16 14.39 -10.76
C LEU A 126 5.17 13.49 -11.51
N LYS A 127 3.84 13.70 -11.36
CA LYS A 127 2.79 12.90 -11.99
C LYS A 127 2.74 13.12 -13.50
N THR A 128 3.63 12.43 -14.20
CA THR A 128 3.66 12.29 -15.67
C THR A 128 3.19 10.92 -16.14
N THR A 129 2.78 10.06 -15.20
CA THR A 129 2.29 8.70 -15.43
C THR A 129 0.97 8.69 -16.20
N LYS A 130 0.85 7.80 -17.20
CA LYS A 130 -0.36 7.65 -18.02
C LYS A 130 -1.44 6.75 -17.41
N THR A 131 -1.04 5.81 -16.56
CA THR A 131 -1.96 4.84 -15.96
C THR A 131 -2.32 5.21 -14.51
N THR A 132 -3.49 4.76 -14.06
CA THR A 132 -3.93 4.89 -12.66
C THR A 132 -3.02 4.09 -11.73
N GLY A 133 -2.60 2.89 -12.14
CA GLY A 133 -1.61 2.07 -11.43
C GLY A 133 -0.27 2.77 -11.27
N GLY A 134 0.26 3.40 -12.33
CA GLY A 134 1.49 4.20 -12.26
C GLY A 134 1.36 5.40 -11.33
N SER A 135 0.21 6.10 -11.37
CA SER A 135 -0.08 7.22 -10.45
C SER A 135 -0.10 6.76 -8.99
N ARG A 136 -0.71 5.59 -8.71
CA ARG A 136 -0.74 4.99 -7.37
C ARG A 136 0.64 4.55 -6.91
N LEU A 137 1.43 3.94 -7.78
CA LEU A 137 2.80 3.53 -7.47
C LEU A 137 3.70 4.74 -7.18
N LEU A 138 3.59 5.80 -7.98
CA LEU A 138 4.31 7.06 -7.73
C LEU A 138 3.92 7.64 -6.36
N ARG A 139 2.62 7.69 -6.05
CA ARG A 139 2.14 8.16 -4.75
C ARG A 139 2.70 7.34 -3.60
N ALA A 140 2.71 6.01 -3.73
CA ALA A 140 3.30 5.12 -2.73
C ALA A 140 4.80 5.39 -2.56
N ASN A 141 5.57 5.43 -3.65
CA ASN A 141 7.02 5.69 -3.59
C ASN A 141 7.38 7.02 -2.90
N LEU A 142 6.55 8.06 -3.05
CA LEU A 142 6.76 9.35 -2.38
C LEU A 142 6.45 9.31 -0.87
N LEU A 143 5.42 8.55 -0.47
CA LEU A 143 5.01 8.43 0.94
C LEU A 143 5.83 7.42 1.74
N GLN A 144 6.53 6.51 1.06
CA GLN A 144 7.33 5.46 1.67
C GLN A 144 8.60 5.23 0.82
N PRO A 145 9.55 6.19 0.85
CA PRO A 145 10.83 6.05 0.15
C PRO A 145 11.59 4.81 0.63
N LEU A 146 12.29 4.13 -0.28
CA LEU A 146 13.10 2.95 0.08
C LEU A 146 14.34 3.35 0.88
N LYS A 147 14.80 2.45 1.74
CA LYS A 147 16.10 2.55 2.43
C LYS A 147 17.21 1.75 1.74
N ASP A 148 16.85 0.71 0.99
CA ASP A 148 17.83 -0.16 0.33
C ASP A 148 18.51 0.55 -0.86
N ILE A 149 19.81 0.79 -0.71
CA ILE A 149 20.66 1.48 -1.69
C ILE A 149 20.72 0.68 -3.00
N GLN A 150 20.76 -0.65 -2.96
CA GLN A 150 20.87 -1.48 -4.17
C GLN A 150 19.62 -1.30 -5.04
N THR A 151 18.43 -1.46 -4.45
CA THR A 151 17.16 -1.23 -5.16
C THR A 151 17.04 0.21 -5.68
N ILE A 152 17.51 1.21 -4.93
CA ILE A 152 17.52 2.60 -5.38
C ILE A 152 18.40 2.76 -6.63
N ASN A 153 19.62 2.23 -6.61
CA ASN A 153 20.54 2.30 -7.74
C ASN A 153 19.98 1.57 -8.96
N THR A 154 19.42 0.37 -8.79
CA THR A 154 18.75 -0.34 -9.89
C THR A 154 17.64 0.49 -10.52
N ARG A 155 16.83 1.20 -9.71
CA ARG A 155 15.80 2.11 -10.24
C ARG A 155 16.39 3.29 -11.01
N LEU A 156 17.52 3.84 -10.55
CA LEU A 156 18.24 4.91 -11.23
C LEU A 156 18.84 4.44 -12.56
N ASP A 157 19.43 3.24 -12.59
CA ASP A 157 20.01 2.64 -13.79
C ASP A 157 18.95 2.42 -14.88
N CYS A 158 17.74 1.97 -14.51
CA CYS A 158 16.61 1.86 -15.45
C CYS A 158 16.24 3.21 -16.08
N LEU A 159 16.39 4.33 -15.35
CA LEU A 159 16.12 5.65 -15.88
C LEU A 159 17.25 6.12 -16.81
N ILE A 160 18.50 5.94 -16.41
CA ILE A 160 19.66 6.39 -17.20
C ILE A 160 19.68 5.64 -18.54
N THR A 161 19.57 4.31 -18.51
CA THR A 161 19.50 3.48 -19.71
C THR A 161 18.28 3.80 -20.60
N GLY A 162 17.12 4.09 -20.01
CA GLY A 162 15.90 4.48 -20.75
C GLY A 162 15.90 5.92 -21.27
N THR A 163 16.72 6.82 -20.72
CA THR A 163 16.77 8.24 -21.13
C THR A 163 17.50 8.47 -22.44
N GLY A 164 18.33 7.52 -22.89
CA GLY A 164 18.97 7.55 -24.22
C GLY A 164 18.00 7.39 -25.40
N GLY A 165 16.72 7.07 -25.15
CA GLY A 165 15.70 6.80 -26.17
C GLY A 165 14.42 7.64 -26.06
N ARG A 166 14.43 8.79 -25.36
CA ARG A 166 13.22 9.64 -25.17
C ARG A 166 12.58 10.14 -26.48
N SER A 167 13.27 10.00 -27.61
CA SER A 167 12.77 10.32 -28.95
C SER A 167 11.81 9.28 -29.53
N GLN A 168 11.77 8.03 -29.02
CA GLN A 168 10.97 6.94 -29.62
C GLN A 168 9.81 6.42 -28.76
N LEU A 169 9.75 6.69 -27.46
CA LEU A 169 8.56 6.38 -26.63
C LEU A 169 7.40 7.39 -26.78
N LYS A 170 7.25 7.96 -27.97
CA LYS A 170 6.03 8.66 -28.42
C LYS A 170 5.53 7.92 -29.65
N ARG A 171 4.69 6.89 -29.46
CA ARG A 171 3.56 6.47 -30.35
C ARG A 171 3.13 5.01 -30.22
N GLU A 172 3.74 4.19 -29.38
CA GLU A 172 3.08 2.94 -28.98
C GLU A 172 2.11 3.25 -27.85
N THR A 173 0.83 3.18 -28.21
CA THR A 173 -0.33 3.11 -27.33
C THR A 173 0.02 2.21 -26.15
N VAL A 174 0.30 2.80 -24.98
CA VAL A 174 0.30 2.04 -23.73
C VAL A 174 -1.15 1.63 -23.55
N ASP A 175 -1.46 0.41 -23.96
CA ASP A 175 -2.81 -0.13 -23.94
C ASP A 175 -3.46 0.16 -22.59
N THR A 176 -4.60 0.84 -22.64
CA THR A 176 -5.42 1.16 -21.47
C THR A 176 -5.99 -0.08 -20.78
N ASN A 177 -5.62 -1.29 -21.23
CA ASN A 177 -6.04 -2.60 -20.75
C ASN A 177 -4.95 -3.36 -19.97
N ILE A 178 -3.92 -2.69 -19.44
CA ILE A 178 -2.98 -3.36 -18.52
C ILE A 178 -3.73 -3.71 -17.22
N VAL A 179 -4.00 -5.01 -17.03
CA VAL A 179 -4.45 -5.58 -15.76
C VAL A 179 -3.42 -5.27 -14.69
N GLU A 180 -3.87 -4.74 -13.55
CA GLU A 180 -3.00 -4.33 -12.44
C GLU A 180 -2.28 -5.54 -11.82
N VAL A 181 -1.06 -5.82 -12.27
CA VAL A 181 -0.17 -6.78 -11.59
C VAL A 181 0.52 -6.05 -10.45
N ARG A 182 0.07 -6.27 -9.21
CA ARG A 182 0.78 -5.78 -8.01
C ARG A 182 2.04 -6.61 -7.77
N ARG A 183 3.19 -5.93 -7.61
CA ARG A 183 4.45 -6.57 -7.20
C ARG A 183 4.31 -7.20 -5.81
N SER A 184 4.76 -8.45 -5.70
CA SER A 184 5.05 -9.09 -4.42
C SER A 184 6.35 -8.50 -3.85
N PRO A 185 6.39 -8.02 -2.59
CA PRO A 185 7.63 -7.68 -1.92
C PRO A 185 8.30 -8.96 -1.41
N GLU A 186 9.54 -9.19 -1.82
CA GLU A 186 10.40 -10.23 -1.27
C GLU A 186 11.08 -9.73 0.01
N ASN A 187 11.00 -10.57 1.04
CA ASN A 187 11.91 -10.71 2.17
C ASN A 187 12.04 -9.61 3.26
N GLN A 188 11.75 -10.11 4.46
CA GLN A 188 12.37 -9.86 5.77
C GLN A 188 11.77 -8.82 6.72
N CYS A 189 11.75 -9.26 7.98
CA CYS A 189 10.82 -8.91 9.02
C CYS A 189 11.62 -8.52 10.27
N ARG A 190 11.18 -7.47 10.99
CA ARG A 190 11.21 -7.38 12.47
C ARG A 190 10.67 -6.06 13.03
N GLN A 191 9.36 -5.99 13.30
CA GLN A 191 8.59 -5.01 14.12
C GLN A 191 7.82 -3.87 13.39
N GLY A 192 6.56 -4.13 13.04
CA GLY A 192 5.67 -3.12 12.48
C GLY A 192 4.75 -3.74 11.43
N ALA A 193 3.90 -4.66 11.87
CA ALA A 193 3.07 -5.51 11.03
C ALA A 193 2.09 -4.76 10.12
N ARG A 194 2.15 -4.98 8.82
CA ARG A 194 1.00 -4.80 7.92
C ARG A 194 0.74 -6.10 7.17
N LEU A 195 -0.47 -6.64 7.31
CA LEU A 195 -0.89 -7.78 6.49
C LEU A 195 -1.20 -7.28 5.07
N GLY A 196 -0.41 -7.73 4.10
CA GLY A 196 -0.74 -7.61 2.69
C GLY A 196 -1.53 -8.85 2.27
N VAL A 197 -2.76 -8.66 1.80
CA VAL A 197 -3.57 -9.72 1.21
C VAL A 197 -3.74 -9.41 -0.27
N GLN A 198 -3.24 -10.29 -1.13
CA GLN A 198 -3.42 -10.19 -2.57
C GLN A 198 -4.14 -11.44 -3.07
N VAL A 199 -5.25 -11.25 -3.79
CA VAL A 199 -5.92 -12.35 -4.49
C VAL A 199 -5.06 -12.75 -5.68
N ILE A 200 -4.73 -14.04 -5.75
CA ILE A 200 -4.03 -14.63 -6.89
C ILE A 200 -5.12 -14.99 -7.93
N PRO A 201 -5.00 -14.53 -9.19
CA PRO A 201 -5.88 -15.01 -10.25
C PRO A 201 -5.66 -16.53 -10.49
N PRO A 202 -6.67 -17.26 -10.99
CA PRO A 202 -6.56 -18.70 -11.25
C PRO A 202 -5.42 -19.04 -12.23
#